data_AF-A0A6I7PKI3-F1
#
_entry.id   AF-A0A6I7PKI3-F1
#
_cell.length_a   1.000
_cell.length_b   1.000
_cell.length_c   1.000
_cell.angle_alpha   90.00
_cell.angle_beta   90.00
_cell.angle_gamma   90.00
#
_symmetry.space_group_name_H-M   'P 1'
#
loop_
_entity.id
_entity.type
_entity.pdbx_description
1 polymer ?
#
loop_
_entity_poly.entity_id
_entity_poly.type
_entity_poly.pdbx_seq_one_letter_code
_entity_poly.pdbx_strand_id
1 'polypeptide(L)' 'MLGRIGPVELILVFAIALIIFGPKKLPEIGKAIGSAIRNFKQQSNSLAQDSDSAPTTDVAQLEQPEAATGAVRETAKTDE' A
#
# COMPACT_ATOMS: atom_id res chain seq x y z
N MET A 1 1.17 41.85 -12.74
CA MET A 1 1.96 41.18 -13.78
C MET A 1 2.82 40.07 -13.17
N LEU A 2 2.19 39.09 -12.53
CA LEU A 2 2.88 37.89 -12.04
C LEU A 2 2.19 36.74 -12.75
N GLY A 3 2.68 36.49 -13.97
CA GLY A 3 2.14 35.48 -14.88
C GLY A 3 2.12 34.14 -14.17
N ARG A 4 1.00 33.45 -14.33
CA ARG A 4 0.82 32.06 -13.89
C ARG A 4 1.96 31.26 -14.48
N ILE A 5 2.93 30.84 -13.66
CA ILE A 5 3.96 29.90 -14.09
C ILE A 5 3.21 28.73 -14.71
N GLY A 6 3.31 28.66 -16.03
CA GLY A 6 2.55 27.69 -16.80
C GLY A 6 3.13 26.30 -16.58
N PRO A 7 2.37 25.24 -16.85
CA PRO A 7 2.91 23.88 -16.91
C PRO A 7 4.16 23.80 -17.78
N VAL A 8 4.22 24.61 -18.85
CA VAL A 8 5.36 24.71 -19.77
C VAL A 8 6.61 25.29 -19.11
N GLU A 9 6.50 26.39 -18.35
CA GLU A 9 7.64 26.96 -17.63
C GLU A 9 8.15 26.03 -16.53
N LEU A 10 7.24 25.35 -15.82
CA LEU A 10 7.62 24.34 -14.84
C LEU A 10 8.41 23.20 -15.50
N ILE A 11 7.95 22.70 -16.66
CA ILE A 11 8.66 21.67 -17.43
C ILE A 11 10.05 22.15 -17.87
N LEU A 12 10.19 23.41 -18.31
CA LEU A 12 11.49 23.96 -18.73
C LEU A 12 12.48 24.00 -17.56
N VAL A 13 12.05 24.51 -16.40
CA VAL A 13 12.88 24.52 -15.18
C VAL A 13 13.23 23.09 -14.75
N PHE A 14 12.26 22.18 -14.82
CA PHE A 14 12.45 20.78 -14.49
C PHE A 14 13.45 20.10 -15.43
N ALA A 15 13.41 20.40 -16.73
CA ALA A 15 14.37 19.88 -17.70
C ALA A 15 15.81 20.31 -17.37
N ILE A 16 16.01 21.57 -16.96
CA ILE A 16 17.33 22.05 -16.51
C ILE A 16 17.75 21.34 -15.22
N ALA A 17 16.86 21.22 -14.25
CA ALA A 17 17.12 20.46 -13.02
C ALA A 17 17.47 18.99 -13.32
N LEU A 18 16.83 18.39 -14.31
CA LEU A 18 17.09 17.03 -14.78
C LEU A 18 18.45 16.85 -15.44
N ILE A 19 18.99 17.88 -16.08
CA ILE A 19 20.35 17.83 -16.63
C ILE A 19 21.37 17.83 -15.48
N ILE A 20 21.12 18.61 -14.42
CA ILE A 20 22.01 18.71 -13.26
C ILE A 20 21.94 17.46 -12.37
N PHE A 21 20.72 17.03 -12.02
CA PHE A 21 20.48 15.92 -11.10
C PHE A 21 20.38 14.55 -11.81
N GLY A 22 20.03 14.53 -13.09
CA GLY A 22 19.78 13.32 -13.87
C GLY A 22 18.34 12.78 -13.71
N PRO A 23 17.72 12.26 -14.79
CA PRO A 23 16.35 11.71 -14.73
C PRO A 23 16.22 10.46 -13.88
N LYS A 24 17.33 9.76 -13.61
CA LYS A 24 17.34 8.60 -12.70
C LYS A 24 17.18 8.98 -11.23
N LYS A 25 17.50 10.22 -10.83
CA LYS A 25 17.41 10.65 -9.42
C LYS A 25 16.01 11.02 -8.98
N LEU A 26 15.16 11.50 -9.89
CA LEU A 26 13.75 11.76 -9.58
C LEU A 26 12.96 10.55 -9.06
N PRO A 27 12.96 9.37 -9.72
CA PRO A 27 12.23 8.22 -9.22
C PRO A 27 12.85 7.66 -7.92
N GLU A 28 14.16 7.81 -7.74
CA GLU A 28 14.85 7.42 -6.49
C GLU A 28 14.36 8.26 -5.31
N ILE A 29 14.37 9.60 -5.47
CA ILE A 29 13.87 10.55 -4.45
C ILE A 29 12.36 10.39 -4.25
N GLY A 30 11.59 10.22 -5.32
CA GLY A 30 10.15 10.02 -5.27
C GLY A 30 9.75 8.75 -4.54
N LYS A 31 10.50 7.65 -4.69
CA LYS A 31 10.30 6.42 -3.91
C LYS A 31 10.57 6.65 -2.42
N ALA A 32 11.68 7.30 -2.08
CA ALA A 32 12.02 7.59 -0.68
C ALA A 32 10.96 8.48 0.00
N ILE A 33 10.57 9.58 -0.65
CA ILE A 33 9.53 10.49 -0.16
C ILE A 33 8.17 9.80 -0.11
N GLY A 34 7.82 9.03 -1.15
CA GLY A 34 6.55 8.30 -1.22
C GLY A 34 6.40 7.27 -0.12
N SER A 35 7.45 6.49 0.17
CA SER A 35 7.48 5.57 1.29
C SER A 35 7.37 6.30 2.63
N ALA A 36 8.06 7.43 2.81
CA ALA A 36 7.96 8.24 4.03
C ALA A 36 6.53 8.78 4.24
N ILE A 37 5.91 9.34 3.20
CA ILE A 37 4.53 9.85 3.25
C ILE A 37 3.54 8.71 3.51
N ARG A 38 3.72 7.53 2.89
CA ARG A 38 2.86 6.36 3.09
C ARG A 38 2.90 5.89 4.53
N ASN A 39 4.10 5.74 5.09
CA ASN A 39 4.30 5.33 6.48
C ASN A 39 3.77 6.38 7.45
N PHE A 40 4.04 7.67 7.19
CA PHE A 40 3.51 8.77 7.98
C PHE A 40 1.98 8.77 8.00
N LYS A 41 1.33 8.57 6.85
CA LYS A 41 -0.13 8.48 6.75
C LYS A 41 -0.69 7.29 7.53
N GLN A 42 -0.06 6.12 7.44
CA GLN A 42 -0.50 4.92 8.18
C GLN A 42 -0.42 5.14 9.69
N GLN A 43 0.73 5.62 10.18
CA GLN A 43 0.93 5.91 11.60
C GLN A 43 -0.04 6.99 12.09
N SER A 44 -0.20 8.07 11.32
CA SER A 44 -1.16 9.13 11.64
C SER A 44 -2.60 8.63 11.68
N ASN A 45 -2.98 7.70 10.80
CA ASN A 45 -4.33 7.14 10.76
C ASN A 45 -4.56 6.14 11.90
N SER A 46 -3.53 5.41 12.35
CA SER A 46 -3.61 4.59 13.57
C SER A 46 -3.82 5.47 14.80
N LEU A 47 -3.02 6.54 14.97
CA LEU A 47 -3.18 7.49 16.06
C LEU A 47 -4.56 8.17 16.08
N ALA A 48 -5.11 8.49 14.90
CA ALA A 48 -6.45 9.05 14.78
C ALA A 48 -7.55 8.04 15.14
N GLN A 49 -7.37 6.75 14.79
CA GLN A 49 -8.32 5.68 15.10
C GLN A 49 -8.25 5.23 16.58
N ASP A 50 -7.09 5.34 17.23
CA ASP A 50 -6.95 5.01 18.66
C ASP A 50 -7.70 6.00 19.58
N SER A 51 -8.16 7.14 19.04
CA SER A 51 -9.01 8.12 19.74
C SER A 51 -10.51 7.90 19.53
N ASP A 52 -10.91 7.04 18.58
CA ASP A 52 -12.31 6.71 18.25
C ASP A 52 -12.39 5.20 17.93
N SER A 53 -12.59 4.38 18.97
CA SER A 53 -12.64 2.92 18.86
C SER A 53 -13.75 2.43 17.90
N ALA A 54 -13.36 1.93 16.72
CA ALA A 54 -14.03 0.84 16.02
C ALA A 54 -13.05 0.15 15.04
N PRO A 55 -12.76 -1.16 15.18
CA PRO A 55 -11.82 -1.85 14.30
C PRO A 55 -12.50 -2.14 12.98
N THR A 56 -12.03 -1.55 11.87
CA THR A 56 -12.47 -1.95 10.53
C THR A 56 -11.27 -2.36 9.69
N THR A 57 -11.15 -3.68 9.61
CA THR A 57 -10.78 -4.42 8.39
C THR A 57 -9.30 -4.50 8.07
N ASP A 58 -8.70 -5.51 8.68
CA ASP A 58 -7.85 -6.50 8.03
C ASP A 58 -8.31 -6.76 6.57
N VAL A 59 -7.52 -6.28 5.62
CA VAL A 59 -7.63 -6.61 4.20
C VAL A 59 -6.40 -7.39 3.75
N ALA A 60 -6.10 -8.53 4.37
CA ALA A 60 -5.21 -9.51 3.75
C ALA A 60 -5.36 -10.94 4.30
N GLN A 61 -6.57 -11.50 4.35
CA GLN A 61 -6.69 -12.97 4.34
C GLN A 61 -7.95 -13.44 3.64
N LEU A 62 -7.90 -13.44 2.30
CA LEU A 62 -8.67 -14.36 1.48
C LEU A 62 -7.71 -15.43 0.99
N GLU A 63 -8.16 -16.68 1.11
CA GLU A 63 -7.54 -17.96 0.73
C GLU A 63 -6.62 -18.59 1.79
N GLN A 64 -6.81 -19.81 2.32
CA GLN A 64 -7.83 -20.87 2.24
C GLN A 64 -7.57 -21.77 3.49
N PRO A 65 -8.59 -22.43 4.07
CA PRO A 65 -8.44 -23.24 5.27
C PRO A 65 -7.72 -24.56 4.97
N GLU A 66 -6.61 -24.78 5.67
CA GLU A 66 -5.99 -26.09 5.83
C GLU A 66 -6.87 -26.94 6.75
N ALA A 67 -7.81 -27.71 6.18
CA ALA A 67 -8.56 -28.73 6.90
C ALA A 67 -7.84 -30.07 6.78
N ALA A 68 -6.84 -30.28 7.63
CA ALA A 68 -6.38 -31.62 7.95
C ALA A 68 -7.23 -32.21 9.09
N THR A 69 -7.60 -33.47 8.92
CA THR A 69 -7.82 -34.45 10.00
C THR A 69 -9.23 -34.60 10.57
N GLY A 70 -9.86 -35.71 10.19
CA GLY A 70 -10.32 -36.68 11.19
C GLY A 70 -11.79 -37.07 11.17
N ALA A 71 -12.15 -38.13 10.42
CA ALA A 71 -13.10 -39.16 10.86
C ALA A 71 -13.18 -40.30 9.83
N VAL A 72 -12.18 -41.17 9.86
CA VAL A 72 -12.37 -42.56 9.44
C VAL A 72 -13.12 -43.27 10.56
N ARG A 73 -14.39 -43.63 10.32
CA ARG A 73 -15.11 -44.75 10.96
C ARG A 73 -15.90 -45.41 9.83
N GLU A 74 -15.33 -46.45 9.26
CA GLU A 74 -15.51 -47.85 9.67
C GLU A 74 -16.73 -48.47 8.99
N THR A 75 -16.38 -49.42 8.13
CA THR A 75 -17.16 -50.35 7.33
C THR A 75 -17.89 -51.40 8.18
N ALA A 76 -19.16 -51.70 7.84
CA ALA A 76 -19.79 -53.04 7.83
C ALA A 76 -21.31 -52.80 7.62
N LYS A 77 -21.94 -53.15 6.50
CA LYS A 77 -22.41 -54.50 6.09
C LYS A 77 -23.28 -55.19 7.15
N THR A 78 -24.39 -55.77 6.66
CA THR A 78 -25.32 -56.76 7.27
C THR A 78 -26.66 -56.11 7.63
N ASP A 79 -27.69 -56.17 6.79
CA ASP A 79 -28.53 -57.35 6.45
C ASP A 79 -29.37 -57.79 7.67
N GLU A 80 -30.59 -57.26 7.77
CA GLU A 80 -31.85 -57.98 8.05
C GLU A 80 -33.04 -57.05 7.74
#